data_AF-A0A855QT81-F1
#
_entry.id   AF-A0A855QT81-F1
#
_cell.length_a   1.000
_cell.length_b   1.000
_cell.length_c   1.000
_cell.angle_alpha   90.00
_cell.angle_beta   90.00
_cell.angle_gamma   90.00
#
_symmetry.space_group_name_H-M   'P 1'
#
loop_
_entity.id
_entity.type
_entity.pdbx_description
1 polymer ?
#
loop_
_entity_poly.entity_id
_entity_poly.type
_entity_poly.pdbx_seq_one_letter_code
_entity_poly.pdbx_strand_id
1 'polypeptide(L)'
;MKALAELSFEFIWHLAFTEEEYLDLDFSVRWLSSLGGYVNAMTTEEQAALVAVAMDRQARWLAPPDAQGFTQRNLVTAEQRAFLDSMISGEFFSQFD
;
A
#
# COMPACT_ATOMS: atom_id res chain seq x y z
N MET A 1 5.24 10.60 12.70
CA MET A 1 5.34 9.36 11.92
C MET A 1 4.03 8.93 11.28
N LYS A 2 2.91 8.81 12.02
CA LYS A 2 1.62 8.32 11.46
C LYS A 2 1.18 8.97 10.14
N ALA A 3 1.07 10.31 10.10
CA ALA A 3 0.63 11.02 8.89
C ALA A 3 1.57 10.83 7.69
N LEU A 4 2.89 10.71 7.93
CA LEU A 4 3.85 10.47 6.86
C LEU A 4 3.72 9.04 6.32
N ALA A 5 3.61 8.04 7.21
CA ALA A 5 3.37 6.65 6.81
C ALA A 5 2.05 6.50 6.05
N GLU A 6 1.00 7.22 6.45
CA GLU A 6 -0.27 7.27 5.71
C GLU A 6 -0.08 7.84 4.30
N LEU A 7 0.58 9.00 4.16
CA LEU A 7 0.84 9.61 2.85
C LEU A 7 1.73 8.71 1.96
N SER A 8 2.77 8.10 2.54
CA SER A 8 3.64 7.17 1.82
C SER A 8 2.88 5.93 1.36
N PHE A 9 2.02 5.36 2.22
CA PHE A 9 1.15 4.25 1.84
C PHE A 9 0.23 4.63 0.69
N GLU A 10 -0.48 5.76 0.77
CA GLU A 10 -1.40 6.21 -0.29
C GLU A 10 -0.65 6.44 -1.60
N PHE A 11 0.57 6.96 -1.54
CA PHE A 11 1.40 7.17 -2.72
C PHE A 11 1.81 5.84 -3.38
N ILE A 12 2.31 4.88 -2.61
CA ILE A 12 2.69 3.54 -3.13
C ILE A 12 1.45 2.84 -3.69
N TRP A 13 0.33 2.91 -2.97
CA TRP A 13 -0.95 2.37 -3.42
C TRP A 13 -1.40 2.98 -4.75
N HIS A 14 -1.31 4.30 -4.88
CA HIS A 14 -1.67 5.00 -6.10
C HIS A 14 -0.77 4.61 -7.26
N LEU A 15 0.55 4.51 -7.06
CA LEU A 15 1.48 4.04 -8.08
C LEU A 15 1.21 2.59 -8.53
N ALA A 16 0.80 1.71 -7.61
CA ALA A 16 0.58 0.31 -7.90
C ALA A 16 -0.76 0.02 -8.61
N PHE A 17 -1.81 0.79 -8.32
CA PHE A 17 -3.19 0.42 -8.69
C PHE A 17 -3.96 1.48 -9.46
N THR A 18 -3.36 2.62 -9.78
CA THR A 18 -4.02 3.63 -10.61
C THR A 18 -3.87 3.28 -12.08
N GLU A 19 -4.93 3.49 -12.85
CA GLU A 19 -4.91 3.24 -14.30
C GLU A 19 -3.94 4.21 -15.01
N GLU A 20 -3.28 3.72 -16.05
CA GLU A 20 -2.28 4.47 -16.82
C GLU A 20 -2.79 5.81 -17.36
N GLU A 21 -4.10 5.94 -17.62
CA GLU A 21 -4.71 7.18 -18.10
C GLU A 21 -4.61 8.34 -17.08
N TYR A 22 -4.47 8.04 -15.79
CA TYR A 22 -4.39 9.04 -14.72
C TYR A 22 -2.98 9.26 -14.19
N LEU A 23 -2.01 8.49 -14.68
CA LEU A 23 -0.61 8.56 -14.26
C LEU A 23 0.26 9.03 -15.42
N ASP A 24 0.96 10.15 -15.22
CA ASP A 24 2.00 10.56 -16.15
C ASP A 24 3.08 9.47 -16.22
N LEU A 25 3.32 8.96 -17.43
CA LEU A 25 4.18 7.78 -17.64
C LEU A 25 5.62 8.05 -17.20
N ASP A 26 6.17 9.22 -17.54
CA ASP A 26 7.54 9.60 -17.20
C ASP A 26 7.70 9.75 -15.68
N PHE A 27 6.71 10.35 -15.01
CA PHE A 27 6.65 10.42 -13.56
C PHE A 27 6.62 9.03 -12.92
N SER A 28 5.76 8.15 -13.42
CA SER A 28 5.54 6.80 -12.87
C SER A 28 6.76 5.92 -13.03
N VAL A 29 7.38 5.92 -14.21
CA VAL A 29 8.61 5.18 -14.48
C VAL A 29 9.75 5.65 -13.58
N ARG A 30 9.93 6.97 -13.42
CA ARG A 30 10.97 7.53 -12.54
C ARG A 30 10.77 7.10 -11.08
N TRP A 31 9.53 7.10 -10.61
CA TRP A 31 9.22 6.73 -9.24
C TRP A 31 9.34 5.22 -8.99
N LEU A 32 8.79 4.38 -9.86
CA LEU A 32 8.95 2.93 -9.77
C LEU A 32 10.43 2.52 -9.80
N SER A 33 11.25 3.18 -10.63
CA SER A 33 12.69 2.92 -10.71
C SER A 33 13.46 3.33 -9.45
N SER A 34 12.95 4.28 -8.67
CA SER A 34 13.58 4.77 -7.44
C SER A 34 12.99 4.16 -6.17
N LEU A 35 11.82 3.51 -6.26
CA LEU A 35 11.08 2.97 -5.12
C LEU A 35 11.91 1.99 -4.31
N GLY A 36 12.63 1.06 -4.97
CA GLY A 36 13.50 0.11 -4.27
C GLY A 36 14.61 0.79 -3.47
N GLY A 37 15.20 1.87 -4.01
CA GLY A 37 16.20 2.65 -3.29
C GLY A 37 15.66 3.31 -2.02
N TYR A 38 14.42 3.78 -2.06
CA TYR A 38 13.75 4.32 -0.88
C TYR A 38 13.39 3.24 0.13
N VAL A 39 12.85 2.11 -0.33
CA VAL A 39 12.46 0.98 0.53
C VAL A 39 13.67 0.39 1.26
N ASN A 40 14.79 0.16 0.56
CA ASN A 40 16.02 -0.37 1.16
C ASN A 40 16.68 0.58 2.16
N ALA A 41 16.43 1.89 2.02
CA ALA A 41 16.94 2.90 2.92
C ALA A 41 16.06 3.09 4.18
N MET A 42 14.86 2.48 4.23
CA MET A 42 13.96 2.64 5.37
C MET A 42 14.53 1.98 6.63
N THR A 43 14.41 2.69 7.74
CA THR A 43 14.63 2.13 9.07
C THR A 43 13.55 1.11 9.43
N THR A 44 13.85 0.23 10.38
CA THR A 44 12.87 -0.75 10.89
C THR A 44 11.63 -0.06 11.46
N GLU A 45 11.78 1.11 12.10
CA GLU A 45 10.66 1.90 12.61
C GLU A 45 9.76 2.44 11.50
N GLU A 46 10.34 2.86 10.37
CA GLU A 46 9.59 3.36 9.21
C GLU A 46 8.82 2.23 8.51
N GLN A 47 9.45 1.07 8.33
CA GLN A 47 8.77 -0.12 7.82
C GLN A 47 7.61 -0.51 8.75
N ALA A 48 7.84 -0.57 10.06
CA ALA A 48 6.80 -0.88 11.04
C ALA A 48 5.63 0.12 11.00
N ALA A 49 5.91 1.41 10.76
CA ALA A 49 4.87 2.42 10.61
C ALA A 49 4.02 2.20 9.35
N LEU A 50 4.62 1.82 8.22
CA LEU A 50 3.91 1.46 6.99
C LEU A 50 3.08 0.19 7.16
N VAL A 51 3.62 -0.83 7.84
CA VAL A 51 2.88 -2.06 8.18
C VAL A 51 1.65 -1.73 9.01
N ALA A 52 1.77 -0.87 10.02
CA ALA A 52 0.64 -0.48 10.86
C ALA A 52 -0.48 0.20 10.03
N VAL A 53 -0.13 1.01 9.04
CA VAL A 53 -1.10 1.60 8.10
C VAL A 53 -1.73 0.53 7.23
N ALA A 54 -0.95 -0.41 6.69
CA ALA A 54 -1.46 -1.53 5.89
C ALA A 54 -2.48 -2.37 6.66
N MET A 55 -2.20 -2.69 7.93
CA MET A 55 -3.13 -3.41 8.81
C MET A 55 -4.43 -2.64 9.03
N ASP A 56 -4.35 -1.33 9.29
CA ASP A 56 -5.54 -0.46 9.48
C ASP A 56 -6.37 -0.31 8.19
N ARG A 57 -5.72 -0.28 7.02
CA ARG A 57 -6.39 -0.27 5.71
C ARG A 57 -7.05 -1.61 5.42
N GLN A 58 -6.34 -2.71 5.64
CA GLN A 58 -6.87 -4.07 5.48
C GLN A 58 -8.11 -4.30 6.35
N ALA A 59 -8.03 -3.94 7.65
CA ALA A 59 -9.13 -4.10 8.59
C ALA A 59 -10.39 -3.33 8.17
N ARG A 60 -10.23 -2.13 7.58
CA ARG A 60 -11.37 -1.31 7.12
C ARG A 60 -11.93 -1.77 5.79
N TRP A 61 -11.07 -2.06 4.81
CA TRP A 61 -11.50 -2.39 3.44
C TRP A 61 -11.98 -3.82 3.29
N LEU A 62 -11.54 -4.74 4.16
CA LEU A 62 -11.95 -6.14 4.17
C LEU A 62 -12.92 -6.47 5.31
N ALA A 63 -13.47 -5.45 5.98
CA ALA A 63 -14.46 -5.64 7.02
C ALA A 63 -15.68 -6.41 6.47
N PRO A 64 -16.22 -7.38 7.23
CA PRO A 64 -17.46 -8.04 6.84
C PRO A 64 -18.61 -7.03 6.78
N PRO A 65 -19.69 -7.33 6.03
CA PRO A 65 -20.89 -6.51 6.06
C PRO A 65 -21.38 -6.31 7.49
N ASP A 66 -21.85 -5.10 7.81
CA ASP A 66 -22.43 -4.81 9.11
C ASP A 66 -23.76 -5.57 9.33
N ALA A 67 -24.36 -5.38 10.51
CA ALA A 67 -25.61 -6.04 10.88
C ALA A 67 -26.79 -5.72 9.93
N GLN A 68 -26.67 -4.68 9.11
CA GLN A 68 -27.65 -4.24 8.12
C GLN A 68 -27.27 -4.70 6.70
N GLY A 69 -26.19 -5.48 6.55
CA GLY A 69 -25.70 -5.99 5.27
C GLY A 69 -24.96 -4.95 4.43
N PHE A 70 -24.60 -3.80 5.02
CA PHE A 70 -23.80 -2.79 4.34
C PHE A 70 -22.31 -3.12 4.45
N THR A 71 -21.63 -3.09 3.31
CA THR A 71 -20.17 -3.16 3.21
C THR A 71 -19.67 -1.85 2.62
N GLN A 72 -18.55 -1.31 3.11
CA GLN A 72 -17.90 -0.19 2.41
C GLN A 72 -17.60 -0.62 0.96
N ARG A 73 -17.97 0.23 0.01
CA ARG A 73 -18.27 -0.15 -1.38
C ARG A 73 -17.08 -0.53 -2.27
N ASN A 74 -15.90 -0.79 -1.72
CA ASN A 74 -14.74 -1.19 -2.50
C ASN A 74 -14.36 -2.62 -2.15
N LEU A 75 -14.83 -3.57 -2.95
CA LEU A 75 -14.24 -4.91 -2.97
C LEU A 75 -12.79 -4.75 -3.42
N VAL A 76 -11.88 -4.81 -2.47
CA VAL A 76 -10.44 -4.90 -2.74
C VAL A 76 -10.22 -6.08 -3.68
N THR A 77 -9.55 -5.84 -4.81
CA THR A 77 -9.27 -6.92 -5.77
C THR A 77 -8.37 -7.99 -5.14
N ALA A 78 -8.30 -9.18 -5.73
CA ALA A 78 -7.40 -10.22 -5.23
C ALA A 78 -5.93 -9.75 -5.21
N GLU A 79 -5.54 -8.95 -6.19
CA GLU A 79 -4.20 -8.36 -6.30
C GLU A 79 -3.93 -7.34 -5.21
N GLN A 80 -4.86 -6.40 -4.98
CA GLN A 80 -4.73 -5.42 -3.91
C GLN A 80 -4.68 -6.06 -2.52
N ARG A 81 -5.42 -7.18 -2.32
CA ARG A 81 -5.33 -7.98 -1.10
C ARG A 81 -3.93 -8.59 -0.95
N ALA A 82 -3.40 -9.20 -2.00
CA ALA A 82 -2.06 -9.80 -1.98
C ALA A 82 -0.98 -8.76 -1.67
N PHE A 83 -1.11 -7.53 -2.19
CA PHE A 83 -0.22 -6.43 -1.86
C PHE A 83 -0.29 -6.05 -0.37
N LEU A 84 -1.49 -5.92 0.21
CA LEU A 84 -1.64 -5.67 1.64
C LEU A 84 -1.01 -6.78 2.48
N ASP A 85 -1.26 -8.05 2.13
CA ASP A 85 -0.69 -9.20 2.81
C ASP A 85 0.84 -9.22 2.73
N SER A 86 1.40 -8.90 1.55
CA SER A 86 2.85 -8.78 1.30
C SER A 86 3.50 -7.67 2.14
N MET A 87 2.84 -6.52 2.31
CA MET A 87 3.34 -5.47 3.20
C MET A 87 3.29 -5.91 4.66
N ILE A 88 2.19 -6.52 5.10
CA ILE A 88 2.00 -6.95 6.49
C ILE A 88 2.97 -8.07 6.89
N SER A 89 3.24 -9.01 5.98
CA SER A 89 4.21 -10.08 6.20
C SER A 89 5.66 -9.59 6.17
N GLY A 90 5.89 -8.39 5.64
CA GLY A 90 7.21 -7.82 5.39
C GLY A 90 7.86 -8.30 4.09
N GLU A 91 7.21 -9.21 3.35
CA GLU A 91 7.68 -9.71 2.06
C GLU A 91 7.93 -8.57 1.07
N PHE A 92 7.05 -7.56 1.03
CA PHE A 92 7.18 -6.40 0.17
C PHE A 92 8.55 -5.72 0.29
N PHE A 93 9.06 -5.56 1.51
CA PHE A 93 10.34 -4.88 1.74
C PHE A 93 11.52 -5.73 1.28
N SER A 94 11.41 -7.06 1.38
CA SER A 94 12.46 -8.00 0.96
C SER A 94 12.59 -8.18 -0.56
N GLN A 95 11.61 -7.72 -1.35
CA GLN A 95 11.65 -7.81 -2.81
C GLN A 95 12.64 -6.85 -3.47
N PHE A 96 13.14 -5.88 -2.71
CA PHE A 96 14.03 -4.83 -3.20
C PHE A 96 15.49 -5.00 -2.75
N ASP A 97 15.77 -5.96 -1.87
CA ASP A 97 17.13 -6.32 -1.39
C ASP A 97 18.02 -6.97 -2.46
#